data_AF-A0A0B1ZCA6-F1
#
_entry.id   AF-A0A0B1ZCA6-F1
#
_cell.length_a   1.000
_cell.length_b   1.000
_cell.length_c   1.000
_cell.angle_alpha   90.00
_cell.angle_beta   90.00
_cell.angle_gamma   90.00
#
_symmetry.space_group_name_H-M   'P 1'
#
loop_
_entity.id
_entity.type
_entity.pdbx_description
1 polymer ?
#
loop_
_entity_poly.entity_id
_entity_poly.type
_entity_poly.pdbx_seq_one_letter_code
_entity_poly.pdbx_strand_id
1 'polypeptide(L)' 'MRTIRCRTCGCVTHWEPIDAAPGARHGVHLGNFDPELIAAVKVRRFDGANSWKFFDELPE' A
#
# COMPACT_ATOMS: atom_id res chain seq x y z
N MET A 1 12.57 2.15 5.83
CA MET A 1 11.17 1.68 5.86
C MET A 1 11.05 0.52 6.84
N ARG A 2 10.26 0.66 7.91
CA ARG A 2 9.96 -0.43 8.84
C ARG A 2 8.55 -0.97 8.59
N THR A 3 8.38 -2.27 8.81
CA THR A 3 7.07 -2.94 8.77
C THR A 3 6.51 -3.05 10.19
N ILE A 4 5.36 -2.42 10.43
CA ILE A 4 4.70 -2.44 11.73
C ILE A 4 3.70 -3.60 11.78
N ARG A 5 3.78 -4.39 12.84
CA ARG A 5 2.95 -5.59 13.03
C ARG A 5 2.29 -5.59 14.40
N CYS A 6 1.08 -6.14 14.49
CA CYS A 6 0.41 -6.32 15.77
C CYS A 6 1.18 -7.30 16.66
N ARG A 7 1.40 -6.93 17.93
CA ARG A 7 2.08 -7.80 18.89
C ARG A 7 1.28 -9.08 19.20
N THR A 8 -0.04 -9.00 19.14
CA THR A 8 -0.93 -10.10 19.53
C THR A 8 -1.09 -11.13 18.42
N CYS A 9 -1.38 -10.69 17.19
CA CYS A 9 -1.70 -11.60 16.07
C CYS A 9 -0.64 -11.64 14.97
N GLY A 10 0.36 -10.76 14.99
CA GLY A 10 1.43 -10.72 13.97
C GLY A 10 1.02 -10.10 12.63
N CYS A 11 -0.26 -9.76 12.41
CA CYS A 11 -0.71 -9.11 11.18
C CYS A 11 0.03 -7.78 10.96
N VAL A 12 0.46 -7.55 9.71
CA VAL A 12 1.04 -6.27 9.29
C VAL A 12 -0.06 -5.22 9.22
N THR A 13 0.15 -4.07 9.85
CA THR A 13 -0.85 -2.97 9.85
C THR A 13 -0.50 -1.90 8.83
N HIS A 14 0.75 -1.45 8.85
CA HIS A 14 1.25 -0.39 7.98
C HIS A 14 2.77 -0.44 7.88
N TRP A 15 3.29 0.36 6.96
CA TRP A 15 4.71 0.58 6.79
C TRP A 15 5.03 2.06 6.97
N GLU A 16 6.16 2.34 7.61
CA GLU A 16 6.68 3.71 7.72
C GLU A 16 6.97 4.29 6.34
N PRO A 17 6.80 5.61 6.16
CA PRO A 17 7.19 6.26 4.92
C PRO A 17 8.68 6.07 4.64
N ILE A 18 9.04 6.13 3.36
CA ILE A 18 10.46 6.10 2.96
C ILE A 18 11.14 7.39 3.40
N ASP A 19 10.45 8.53 3.26
CA ASP A 19 10.91 9.83 3.74
C ASP A 19 10.31 10.13 5.13
N ALA A 20 11.16 10.48 6.10
CA ALA A 20 10.77 10.75 7.48
C ALA A 20 10.31 12.21 7.69
N ALA A 21 9.71 12.82 6.67
CA ALA A 21 9.21 14.18 6.71
C ALA A 21 7.80 14.27 7.36
N PRO A 22 7.50 15.34 8.10
CA PRO A 22 6.13 15.61 8.56
C PRO A 22 5.14 15.62 7.39
N GLY A 23 4.05 14.86 7.51
CA GLY A 23 3.04 14.73 6.46
C GLY A 23 3.34 13.68 5.38
N ALA A 24 4.45 12.94 5.47
CA ALA A 24 4.74 11.85 4.56
C ALA A 24 3.66 10.73 4.62
N ARG A 25 3.33 10.18 3.46
CA ARG A 25 2.28 9.16 3.33
C ARG A 25 2.77 7.79 3.79
N HIS A 26 1.94 7.09 4.54
CA HIS A 26 2.19 5.73 4.99
C HIS A 26 1.52 4.73 4.05
N GLY A 27 2.15 3.58 3.86
CA GLY A 27 1.49 2.42 3.25
C GLY A 27 0.63 1.72 4.30
N VAL A 28 -0.62 1.40 3.98
CA VAL A 28 -1.54 0.69 4.88
C VAL A 28 -1.91 -0.66 4.27
N HIS A 29 -1.94 -1.71 5.09
CA HIS A 29 -2.37 -3.03 4.64
C HIS A 29 -3.90 -3.08 4.53
N LEU A 30 -4.42 -2.88 3.32
CA LEU A 30 -5.87 -2.88 3.07
C LEU A 30 -6.54 -4.23 3.40
N GLY A 31 -5.80 -5.35 3.41
CA GLY A 31 -6.33 -6.65 3.82
C GLY A 31 -6.80 -6.73 5.28
N ASN A 32 -6.54 -5.71 6.10
CA ASN A 32 -7.07 -5.61 7.46
C ASN A 32 -8.46 -4.97 7.55
N PHE A 33 -9.01 -4.47 6.43
CA PHE A 33 -10.33 -3.82 6.39
C PHE A 33 -11.41 -4.82 5.97
N ASP A 34 -12.67 -4.40 6.10
CA ASP A 34 -13.82 -5.17 5.65
C ASP A 34 -13.68 -5.53 4.15
N PRO A 35 -13.79 -6.81 3.76
CA PRO A 35 -13.76 -7.23 2.36
C PRO A 35 -14.76 -6.48 1.45
N GLU A 36 -15.95 -6.13 1.95
CA GLU A 36 -16.94 -5.36 1.18
C GLU A 36 -16.45 -3.94 0.90
N LEU A 37 -15.79 -3.31 1.88
CA LEU A 37 -15.18 -1.99 1.68
C LEU A 37 -14.05 -2.06 0.66
N ILE A 38 -13.20 -3.09 0.74
CA ILE A 38 -12.07 -3.29 -0.17
C ILE A 38 -12.58 -3.47 -1.61
N ALA A 39 -13.67 -4.20 -1.82
CA ALA A 39 -14.25 -4.43 -3.13
C ALA A 39 -14.70 -3.13 -3.82
N ALA A 40 -15.04 -2.09 -3.05
CA ALA A 40 -15.40 -0.78 -3.58
C ALA A 40 -14.19 0.13 -3.89
N VAL A 41 -12.97 -0.23 -3.48
CA VAL A 41 -11.77 0.60 -3.68
C VAL A 41 -11.24 0.45 -5.10
N LYS A 42 -10.92 1.59 -5.74
CA LYS A 42 -10.21 1.59 -7.03
C LYS A 42 -8.81 1.01 -6.87
N VAL A 43 -8.55 -0.13 -7.51
CA VAL A 43 -7.22 -0.73 -7.58
C VAL A 43 -6.49 -0.22 -8.82
N ARG A 44 -5.30 0.35 -8.64
CA ARG A 44 -4.39 0.69 -9.73
C ARG A 44 -3.18 -0.24 -9.69
N ARG A 45 -2.84 -0.84 -10.82
CA ARG A 45 -1.65 -1.69 -10.95
C ARG A 45 -0.46 -0.80 -11.27
N PHE A 46 0.63 -0.99 -10.53
CA PHE A 46 1.87 -0.23 -10.68
C PHE A 46 3.03 -1.20 -10.94
N ASP A 47 3.81 -0.94 -11.98
CA ASP A 47 5.03 -1.69 -12.27
C ASP A 47 6.22 -1.08 -11.54
N GLY A 48 6.57 -1.66 -10.38
CA GLY A 48 7.75 -1.26 -9.61
C GLY A 48 9.05 -1.93 -10.06
N ALA A 49 9.04 -2.79 -11.09
CA ALA A 49 10.22 -3.53 -11.53
C ALA A 49 10.97 -2.82 -12.66
N ASN A 50 10.24 -2.36 -13.69
CA ASN A 50 10.86 -1.82 -14.90
C ASN A 50 10.44 -0.38 -15.17
N SER A 51 9.16 -0.18 -15.49
CA SER A 51 8.67 1.09 -16.05
C SER A 51 8.44 2.18 -15.01
N TRP A 52 8.23 1.81 -13.74
CA TRP A 52 7.85 2.75 -12.67
C TRP A 52 6.60 3.57 -13.04
N LYS A 53 5.70 2.96 -13.81
CA LYS A 53 4.46 3.55 -14.28
C LYS A 53 3.27 2.73 -13.82
N PHE A 54 2.12 3.36 -13.78
CA PHE A 54 0.88 2.61 -13.67
C PHE A 54 0.51 2.00 -15.02
N PHE A 55 -0.09 0.81 -14.98
CA PHE A 55 -0.50 0.11 -16.21
C PHE A 55 -1.63 0.84 -16.96
N ASP A 56 -2.40 1.68 -16.27
CA ASP A 56 -3.40 2.55 -16.92
C ASP A 56 -2.79 3.73 -17.68
N GLU A 57 -1.47 3.97 -17.53
CA GLU A 57 -0.71 5.02 -18.23
C GLU A 57 0.19 4.45 -19.35
N LEU A 58 0.23 3.13 -19.52
CA LEU A 58 1.01 2.48 -20.59
C LEU A 58 0.19 2.38 -21.88
N PRO A 59 0.78 2.67 -23.05
CA PRO A 59 0.12 2.40 -24.34
C PRO A 59 -0.12 0.90 -24.52
N GLU A 60 -1.22 0.56 -25.23
CA GLU A 60 -1.59 -0.82 -25.57
C GLU A 60 -0.51 -1.57 -26.36
#